data_AF-A0A7X7MZD3-F1
#
_entry.id   AF-A0A7X7MZD3-F1
#
_cell.length_a   1.000
_cell.length_b   1.000
_cell.length_c   1.000
_cell.angle_alpha   90.00
_cell.angle_beta   90.00
_cell.angle_gamma   90.00
#
_symmetry.space_group_name_H-M   'P 1'
#
loop_
_entity.id
_entity.type
_entity.pdbx_description
1 polymer ?
#
loop_
_entity_poly.entity_id
_entity_poly.type
_entity_poly.pdbx_seq_one_letter_code
_entity_poly.pdbx_strand_id
1 'polypeptide(L)'
;MTQKRITYFDMAKGLGIILVVLGHIEYISEELRAWISSFHMPLFFIIAGMLICYKDETGQDLKTLFQKKFRGIIVPYFWFSIIYTLIDVLNLLLHKIDLHTFIKNICEAVTFYGSSVLWFLPALFLSEMGFLFFTKKLPRVLSVLIVLALAPLAYLGQLYISSIYTVYESSLLITTLINFVRVFLRAAIAMSFVGIAYYSFFLFKKNETFSWKEL
;
A
#
# COMPACT_ATOMS: atom_id res chain seq x y z
N MET A 1 26.18 4.64 -12.48
CA MET A 1 26.29 3.35 -11.75
C MET A 1 25.06 2.52 -12.07
N THR A 2 25.22 1.40 -12.77
CA THR A 2 24.16 0.43 -13.05
C THR A 2 23.61 -0.08 -11.72
N GLN A 3 22.33 0.19 -11.42
CA GLN A 3 21.69 -0.40 -10.23
C GLN A 3 21.76 -1.92 -10.36
N LYS A 4 22.54 -2.59 -9.49
CA LYS A 4 22.53 -4.05 -9.39
C LYS A 4 21.12 -4.45 -8.96
N ARG A 5 20.38 -5.12 -9.86
CA ARG A 5 19.07 -5.69 -9.54
C ARG A 5 19.25 -6.82 -8.55
N ILE A 6 18.31 -6.92 -7.61
CA ILE A 6 18.29 -8.02 -6.65
C ILE A 6 17.30 -9.05 -7.16
N THR A 7 17.80 -10.12 -7.78
CA THR A 7 16.98 -11.14 -8.45
C THR A 7 15.95 -11.76 -7.50
N TYR A 8 16.31 -12.06 -6.25
CA TYR A 8 15.39 -12.67 -5.29
C TYR A 8 14.24 -11.74 -4.87
N PHE A 9 14.45 -10.42 -4.82
CA PHE A 9 13.36 -9.46 -4.59
C PHE A 9 12.41 -9.40 -5.78
N ASP A 10 12.94 -9.49 -7.00
CA ASP A 10 12.12 -9.52 -8.21
C ASP A 10 11.29 -10.82 -8.28
N MET A 11 11.89 -11.96 -7.93
CA MET A 11 11.19 -13.26 -7.82
C MET A 11 10.09 -13.23 -6.76
N ALA A 12 10.37 -12.69 -5.57
CA ALA A 12 9.38 -12.59 -4.49
C ALA A 12 8.19 -11.69 -4.87
N LYS A 13 8.44 -10.56 -5.56
CA LYS A 13 7.36 -9.73 -6.12
C LYS A 13 6.56 -10.47 -7.18
N GLY A 14 7.23 -11.20 -8.08
CA GLY A 14 6.56 -12.02 -9.09
C GLY A 14 5.61 -13.04 -8.48
N LEU A 15 6.07 -13.77 -7.45
CA LEU A 15 5.23 -14.69 -6.69
C LEU A 15 4.06 -13.96 -6.00
N GLY A 16 4.32 -12.79 -5.40
CA GLY A 16 3.29 -11.94 -4.81
C GLY A 16 2.21 -11.55 -5.82
N ILE A 17 2.58 -11.20 -7.05
CA ILE A 17 1.63 -10.82 -8.11
C ILE A 17 0.77 -12.03 -8.52
N ILE A 18 1.38 -13.21 -8.66
CA ILE A 18 0.62 -14.45 -8.95
C ILE A 18 -0.41 -14.70 -7.86
N LEU A 19 -0.04 -14.50 -6.59
CA LEU A 19 -0.95 -14.67 -5.46
C LEU A 19 -2.07 -13.63 -5.42
N VAL A 20 -1.82 -12.38 -5.81
CA VAL A 20 -2.87 -11.36 -5.99
C VAL A 20 -3.89 -11.85 -7.02
N VAL A 21 -3.43 -12.31 -8.19
CA VAL A 21 -4.32 -12.82 -9.24
C VAL A 21 -5.14 -14.00 -8.71
N LEU A 22 -4.49 -14.95 -8.03
CA LEU A 22 -5.15 -16.12 -7.45
C LEU A 22 -6.22 -15.71 -6.44
N GLY A 23 -5.94 -14.74 -5.56
CA GLY A 23 -6.88 -14.23 -4.56
C GLY A 23 -8.13 -13.55 -5.14
N HIS A 24 -8.11 -13.16 -6.40
CA HIS A 24 -9.23 -12.55 -7.12
C HIS A 24 -10.01 -13.53 -8.02
N ILE A 25 -9.61 -14.80 -8.08
CA ILE A 25 -10.37 -15.84 -8.80
C ILE A 25 -11.60 -16.22 -7.98
N GLU A 26 -12.79 -16.20 -8.59
CA GLU A 26 -14.06 -16.50 -7.88
C GLU A 26 -14.19 -17.96 -7.44
N TYR A 27 -13.44 -18.89 -8.05
CA TYR A 27 -13.55 -20.33 -7.85
C TYR A 27 -12.72 -20.89 -6.68
N ILE A 28 -12.05 -20.05 -5.89
CA ILE A 28 -11.28 -20.52 -4.71
C ILE A 28 -12.11 -20.46 -3.44
N SER A 29 -11.79 -21.33 -2.47
CA SER A 29 -12.47 -21.31 -1.18
C SER A 29 -12.14 -20.03 -0.39
N GLU A 30 -13.07 -19.61 0.46
CA GLU A 30 -12.91 -18.43 1.32
C GLU A 30 -11.71 -18.56 2.26
N GLU A 31 -11.46 -19.77 2.78
CA GLU A 31 -10.33 -20.05 3.66
C GLU A 31 -9.00 -19.89 2.92
N LEU A 32 -8.92 -20.39 1.68
CA LEU A 32 -7.73 -20.22 0.86
C LEU A 32 -7.52 -18.74 0.50
N ARG A 33 -8.59 -18.02 0.16
CA ARG A 33 -8.52 -16.57 -0.12
C ARG A 33 -8.05 -15.77 1.10
N ALA A 34 -8.58 -16.08 2.28
CA ALA A 34 -8.16 -15.46 3.54
C ALA A 34 -6.69 -15.77 3.86
N TRP A 35 -6.27 -17.02 3.67
CA TRP A 35 -4.89 -17.45 3.87
C TRP A 35 -3.95 -16.72 2.92
N ILE A 36 -4.24 -16.67 1.62
CA ILE A 36 -3.45 -15.90 0.63
C ILE A 36 -3.40 -14.42 1.02
N SER A 37 -4.53 -13.84 1.41
CA SER A 37 -4.67 -12.43 1.80
C SER A 37 -3.85 -12.04 3.03
N SER A 38 -3.55 -13.00 3.91
CA SER A 38 -2.77 -12.75 5.12
C SER A 38 -1.31 -12.37 4.87
N PHE A 39 -0.74 -12.70 3.70
CA PHE A 39 0.68 -12.47 3.44
C PHE A 39 1.02 -11.82 2.10
N HIS A 40 0.21 -11.95 1.04
CA HIS A 40 0.61 -11.40 -0.27
C HIS A 40 0.69 -9.86 -0.28
N MET A 41 -0.22 -9.14 0.38
CA MET A 41 -0.13 -7.67 0.50
C MET A 41 0.98 -7.23 1.46
N PRO A 42 1.11 -7.82 2.67
CA PRO A 42 2.27 -7.60 3.54
C PRO A 42 3.61 -7.82 2.86
N LEU A 43 3.73 -8.84 1.99
CA LEU A 43 4.97 -9.16 1.27
C LEU A 43 5.49 -7.96 0.48
N PHE A 44 4.63 -7.25 -0.26
CA PHE A 44 5.07 -6.08 -1.03
C PHE A 44 5.54 -4.93 -0.14
N PHE A 45 4.85 -4.68 0.99
CA PHE A 45 5.27 -3.67 1.95
C PHE A 45 6.59 -4.03 2.63
N ILE A 46 6.81 -5.31 2.94
CA ILE A 46 8.07 -5.83 3.49
C ILE A 46 9.21 -5.61 2.48
N ILE A 47 9.01 -6.01 1.23
CA ILE A 47 10.01 -5.81 0.17
C ILE A 47 10.29 -4.31 -0.04
N ALA A 48 9.28 -3.45 0.05
CA ALA A 48 9.46 -2.00 -0.01
C ALA A 48 10.37 -1.49 1.12
N GLY A 49 10.12 -1.91 2.37
CA GLY A 49 10.98 -1.59 3.52
C GLY A 49 12.42 -2.05 3.36
N MET A 50 12.63 -3.28 2.86
CA MET A 50 13.96 -3.80 2.55
C MET A 50 14.65 -2.97 1.45
N LEU A 51 13.92 -2.56 0.40
CA LEU A 51 14.44 -1.75 -0.69
C LEU A 51 14.83 -0.34 -0.24
N ILE A 52 14.07 0.27 0.68
CA ILE A 52 14.42 1.54 1.32
C ILE A 52 15.78 1.43 2.01
N CYS A 53 16.03 0.34 2.74
CA CYS A 53 17.32 0.10 3.40
C CYS A 53 18.44 -0.22 2.40
N TYR A 54 18.16 -1.06 1.39
CA TYR A 54 19.15 -1.48 0.40
C TYR A 54 19.66 -0.29 -0.45
N LYS A 55 18.74 0.61 -0.85
CA LYS A 55 19.04 1.79 -1.66
C LYS A 55 19.48 3.00 -0.84
N ASP A 56 19.60 2.86 0.48
CA ASP A 56 19.94 3.93 1.41
C ASP A 56 19.06 5.18 1.21
N GLU A 57 17.75 4.98 1.06
CA GLU A 57 16.81 6.09 0.81
C GLU A 57 16.65 7.00 2.03
N THR A 58 17.06 6.55 3.23
CA THR A 58 17.10 7.37 4.43
C THR A 58 18.18 8.46 4.37
N GLY A 59 19.27 8.25 3.64
CA GLY A 59 20.32 9.25 3.40
C GLY A 59 20.00 10.25 2.26
N GLN A 60 19.02 9.96 1.42
CA GLN A 60 18.67 10.81 0.27
C GLN A 60 17.76 11.99 0.66
N ASP A 61 17.67 13.02 -0.18
CA ASP A 61 16.73 14.12 0.03
C ASP A 61 15.25 13.68 -0.09
N LEU A 62 14.38 14.16 0.83
CA LEU A 62 12.96 13.79 0.86
C LEU A 62 12.19 14.25 -0.37
N LYS A 63 12.47 15.46 -0.88
CA LYS A 63 11.77 15.99 -2.06
C LYS A 63 12.08 15.15 -3.30
N THR A 64 13.34 14.74 -3.44
CA THR A 64 13.80 13.87 -4.53
C THR A 64 13.12 12.49 -4.46
N LEU A 65 13.05 11.89 -3.27
CA LEU A 65 12.35 10.62 -3.07
C LEU A 65 10.85 10.73 -3.34
N PHE A 66 10.22 11.80 -2.87
CA PHE A 66 8.80 12.07 -3.12
C PHE A 66 8.52 12.11 -4.61
N GLN A 67 9.27 12.90 -5.38
CA GLN A 67 9.08 12.98 -6.84
C GLN A 67 9.32 11.66 -7.55
N LYS A 68 10.29 10.86 -7.10
CA LYS A 68 10.60 9.55 -7.66
C LYS A 68 9.48 8.54 -7.40
N LYS A 69 9.04 8.42 -6.14
CA LYS A 69 7.97 7.49 -5.75
C LYS A 69 6.60 7.94 -6.28
N PHE A 70 6.32 9.25 -6.32
CA PHE A 70 5.10 9.78 -6.89
C PHE A 70 4.97 9.42 -8.37
N ARG A 71 6.03 9.65 -9.17
CA ARG A 71 6.06 9.24 -10.58
C ARG A 71 6.00 7.73 -10.79
N GLY A 72 6.59 6.96 -9.88
CA GLY A 72 6.62 5.49 -9.97
C GLY A 72 5.34 4.80 -9.47
N ILE A 73 4.53 5.45 -8.63
CA ILE A 73 3.40 4.81 -7.93
C ILE A 73 2.10 5.56 -8.18
N ILE A 74 2.05 6.87 -7.91
CA ILE A 74 0.82 7.67 -8.00
C ILE A 74 0.43 7.99 -9.45
N VAL A 75 1.40 8.24 -10.32
CA VAL A 75 1.12 8.45 -11.75
C VAL A 75 0.48 7.19 -12.38
N PRO A 76 1.04 5.97 -12.21
CA PRO A 76 0.38 4.75 -12.64
C PRO A 76 -1.01 4.56 -12.03
N TYR A 77 -1.19 4.87 -10.74
CA TYR A 77 -2.51 4.80 -10.09
C TYR A 77 -3.56 5.60 -10.87
N PHE A 78 -3.28 6.87 -11.18
CA PHE A 78 -4.23 7.70 -11.94
C PHE A 78 -4.48 7.20 -13.36
N TRP A 79 -3.45 6.68 -14.04
CA TRP A 79 -3.64 6.06 -15.36
C TRP A 79 -4.59 4.87 -15.31
N PHE A 80 -4.41 3.97 -14.34
CA PHE A 80 -5.32 2.83 -14.17
C PHE A 80 -6.71 3.26 -13.69
N SER A 81 -6.80 4.28 -12.83
CA SER A 81 -8.09 4.86 -12.44
C SER A 81 -8.85 5.41 -13.65
N ILE A 82 -8.20 6.10 -14.58
CA ILE A 82 -8.82 6.58 -15.82
C ILE A 82 -9.35 5.40 -16.64
N ILE A 83 -8.55 4.33 -16.80
CA ILE A 83 -8.99 3.12 -17.51
C ILE A 83 -10.23 2.51 -16.85
N TYR A 84 -10.25 2.40 -15.53
CA TYR A 84 -11.40 1.90 -14.77
C TYR A 84 -12.62 2.80 -14.95
N THR A 85 -12.45 4.12 -14.90
CA THR A 85 -13.55 5.07 -15.15
C THR A 85 -14.10 4.95 -16.57
N LEU A 86 -13.26 4.73 -17.58
CA LEU A 86 -13.72 4.50 -18.96
C LEU A 86 -14.56 3.21 -19.06
N ILE A 87 -14.15 2.14 -18.36
CA ILE A 87 -14.94 0.91 -18.26
C ILE A 87 -16.28 1.18 -17.56
N ASP A 88 -16.28 1.97 -16.49
CA ASP A 88 -17.51 2.34 -15.79
C ASP A 88 -18.45 3.19 -16.66
N VAL A 89 -17.92 4.08 -17.51
CA VAL A 89 -18.73 4.79 -18.52
C VAL A 89 -19.42 3.80 -19.45
N LEU A 90 -18.71 2.79 -19.96
CA LEU A 90 -19.32 1.75 -20.80
C LEU A 90 -20.38 0.96 -20.02
N ASN A 91 -20.12 0.61 -18.76
CA ASN A 91 -21.08 -0.08 -17.91
C ASN A 91 -22.34 0.76 -17.64
N LEU A 92 -22.19 2.07 -17.48
CA LEU A 92 -23.31 3.01 -17.32
C LEU A 92 -24.17 3.08 -18.60
N LEU A 93 -23.52 3.17 -19.77
CA LEU A 93 -24.21 3.18 -21.07
C LEU A 93 -24.92 1.85 -21.38
N LEU A 94 -24.38 0.73 -20.90
CA LEU A 94 -24.98 -0.60 -21.01
C LEU A 94 -25.99 -0.91 -19.90
N HIS A 95 -26.35 0.07 -19.05
CA HIS A 95 -27.26 -0.10 -17.92
C HIS A 95 -26.85 -1.20 -16.91
N LYS A 96 -25.55 -1.49 -16.80
CA LYS A 96 -24.99 -2.45 -15.83
C LYS A 96 -24.74 -1.84 -14.46
N ILE A 97 -24.55 -0.52 -14.40
CA ILE A 97 -24.43 0.27 -13.17
C ILE A 97 -25.33 1.50 -13.27
N ASP A 98 -25.72 2.05 -12.12
CA ASP A 98 -26.48 3.29 -12.04
C ASP A 98 -25.58 4.52 -11.88
N LEU A 99 -26.16 5.71 -12.05
CA LEU A 99 -25.43 6.98 -11.94
C LEU A 99 -24.83 7.17 -10.54
N HIS A 100 -25.51 6.70 -9.49
CA HIS A 100 -25.02 6.79 -8.13
C HIS A 100 -23.73 5.96 -7.94
N THR A 101 -23.70 4.71 -8.41
CA THR A 101 -22.49 3.87 -8.35
C THR A 101 -21.35 4.46 -9.18
N PHE A 102 -21.65 5.00 -10.36
CA PHE A 102 -20.66 5.67 -11.19
C PHE A 102 -19.98 6.85 -10.47
N ILE A 103 -20.78 7.74 -9.85
CA ILE A 103 -20.25 8.89 -9.09
C ILE A 103 -19.45 8.40 -7.88
N LYS A 104 -19.93 7.38 -7.16
CA LYS A 104 -19.21 6.77 -6.04
C LYS A 104 -17.83 6.26 -6.47
N ASN A 105 -17.73 5.55 -7.59
CA ASN A 105 -16.45 5.05 -8.10
C ASN A 105 -15.49 6.18 -8.45
N ILE A 106 -15.99 7.29 -9.02
CA ILE A 106 -15.18 8.50 -9.25
C ILE A 106 -14.68 9.08 -7.93
N CYS A 107 -15.55 9.22 -6.92
CA CYS A 107 -15.15 9.71 -5.60
C CYS A 107 -14.06 8.82 -4.98
N GLU A 108 -14.19 7.50 -5.07
CA GLU A 108 -13.20 6.55 -4.56
C GLU A 108 -11.85 6.64 -5.30
N ALA A 109 -11.87 6.89 -6.62
CA ALA A 109 -10.65 7.10 -7.41
C ALA A 109 -9.95 8.43 -7.05
N VAL A 110 -10.71 9.53 -6.91
CA VAL A 110 -10.13 10.85 -6.59
C VAL A 110 -9.62 10.93 -5.16
N THR A 111 -10.27 10.25 -4.22
CA THR A 111 -9.89 10.22 -2.80
C THR A 111 -8.76 9.25 -2.47
N PHE A 112 -8.16 8.60 -3.49
CA PHE A 112 -7.14 7.57 -3.31
C PHE A 112 -7.62 6.32 -2.55
N TYR A 113 -8.93 6.17 -2.31
CA TYR A 113 -9.49 4.93 -1.79
C TYR A 113 -9.23 3.78 -2.75
N GLY A 114 -9.39 4.05 -4.05
CA GLY A 114 -9.11 3.14 -5.14
C GLY A 114 -10.14 2.02 -5.27
N SER A 115 -10.36 1.59 -6.51
CA SER A 115 -11.26 0.48 -6.83
C SER A 115 -10.48 -0.82 -6.99
N SER A 116 -11.02 -1.94 -6.51
CA SER A 116 -10.37 -3.26 -6.59
C SER A 116 -8.92 -3.21 -6.08
N VAL A 117 -7.94 -3.77 -6.79
CA VAL A 117 -6.52 -3.80 -6.40
C VAL A 117 -5.83 -2.43 -6.30
N LEU A 118 -6.43 -1.35 -6.84
CA LEU A 118 -5.75 -0.05 -6.96
C LEU A 118 -5.51 0.65 -5.62
N TRP A 119 -6.27 0.32 -4.57
CA TRP A 119 -6.07 0.88 -3.22
C TRP A 119 -4.65 0.67 -2.69
N PHE A 120 -3.97 -0.37 -3.18
CA PHE A 120 -2.62 -0.72 -2.77
C PHE A 120 -1.59 0.35 -3.12
N LEU A 121 -1.69 0.99 -4.31
CA LEU A 121 -0.68 1.95 -4.75
C LEU A 121 -0.62 3.19 -3.85
N PRO A 122 -1.74 3.86 -3.51
CA PRO A 122 -1.72 4.95 -2.54
C PRO A 122 -1.26 4.50 -1.16
N ALA A 123 -1.69 3.32 -0.68
CA ALA A 123 -1.25 2.78 0.61
C ALA A 123 0.27 2.53 0.64
N LEU A 124 0.86 2.01 -0.44
CA LEU A 124 2.30 1.81 -0.59
C LEU A 124 3.03 3.16 -0.60
N PHE A 125 2.56 4.11 -1.40
CA PHE A 125 3.17 5.44 -1.47
C PHE A 125 3.17 6.15 -0.11
N LEU A 126 2.00 6.19 0.56
CA LEU A 126 1.85 6.85 1.86
C LEU A 126 2.64 6.14 2.95
N SER A 127 2.69 4.80 2.96
CA SER A 127 3.49 4.05 3.94
C SER A 127 4.99 4.26 3.76
N GLU A 128 5.51 4.19 2.53
CA GLU A 128 6.93 4.47 2.27
C GLU A 128 7.30 5.91 2.64
N MET A 129 6.46 6.88 2.28
CA MET A 129 6.73 8.30 2.55
C MET A 129 6.57 8.66 4.01
N GLY A 130 5.55 8.15 4.69
CA GLY A 130 5.41 8.30 6.14
C GLY A 130 6.61 7.71 6.88
N PHE A 131 7.05 6.51 6.49
CA PHE A 131 8.19 5.85 7.11
C PHE A 131 9.48 6.66 6.92
N LEU A 132 9.76 7.10 5.70
CA LEU A 132 10.91 7.94 5.37
C LEU A 132 10.87 9.29 6.09
N PHE A 133 9.68 9.86 6.31
CA PHE A 133 9.52 11.09 7.07
C PHE A 133 9.88 10.88 8.56
N PHE A 134 9.30 9.87 9.21
CA PHE A 134 9.56 9.60 10.63
C PHE A 134 11.02 9.22 10.89
N THR A 135 11.59 8.33 10.07
CA THR A 135 12.98 7.89 10.23
C THR A 135 14.01 9.00 10.08
N LYS A 136 13.71 10.05 9.30
CA LYS A 136 14.61 11.20 9.10
C LYS A 136 14.45 12.30 10.14
N LYS A 137 13.24 12.43 10.71
CA LYS A 137 12.91 13.54 11.63
C LYS A 137 13.00 13.14 13.10
N LEU A 138 12.86 11.85 13.41
CA LEU A 138 12.78 11.35 14.77
C LEU A 138 13.98 10.47 15.11
N PRO A 139 14.36 10.39 16.40
CA PRO A 139 15.37 9.44 16.84
C PRO A 139 14.90 8.01 16.56
N ARG A 140 15.86 7.12 16.27
CA ARG A 140 15.59 5.73 15.87
C ARG A 140 14.64 5.00 16.81
N VAL A 141 14.82 5.14 18.12
CA VAL A 141 13.97 4.49 19.14
C VAL A 141 12.52 4.93 18.98
N LEU A 142 12.27 6.23 18.85
CA LEU A 142 10.90 6.76 18.69
C LEU A 142 10.28 6.30 17.38
N SER A 143 11.04 6.28 16.28
CA SER A 143 10.55 5.78 15.00
C SER A 143 10.20 4.28 15.06
N VAL A 144 10.96 3.46 15.78
CA VAL A 144 10.61 2.05 16.04
C VAL A 144 9.33 1.94 16.87
N LEU A 145 9.20 2.71 17.95
CA LEU A 145 8.00 2.70 18.79
C LEU A 145 6.75 3.10 17.99
N ILE A 146 6.85 4.12 17.13
CA ILE A 146 5.77 4.54 16.23
C ILE A 146 5.40 3.40 15.27
N VAL A 147 6.38 2.77 14.61
CA VAL A 147 6.17 1.65 13.68
C VAL A 147 5.43 0.49 14.37
N LEU A 148 5.78 0.16 15.61
CA LEU A 148 5.13 -0.92 16.37
C LEU A 148 3.73 -0.55 16.86
N ALA A 149 3.50 0.71 17.25
CA ALA A 149 2.21 1.18 17.76
C ALA A 149 1.17 1.42 16.66
N LEU A 150 1.58 1.71 15.43
CA LEU A 150 0.65 2.15 14.37
C LEU A 150 -0.30 1.06 13.88
N ALA A 151 0.17 -0.17 13.68
CA ALA A 151 -0.70 -1.26 13.24
C ALA A 151 -1.89 -1.50 14.20
N PRO A 152 -1.70 -1.69 15.52
CA PRO A 152 -2.83 -1.90 16.42
C PRO A 152 -3.73 -0.66 16.52
N LEU A 153 -3.16 0.55 16.59
CA LEU A 153 -3.97 1.78 16.66
C LEU A 153 -4.81 2.00 15.39
N ALA A 154 -4.21 1.79 14.22
CA ALA A 154 -4.91 1.92 12.95
C ALA A 154 -5.96 0.82 12.75
N TYR A 155 -5.71 -0.40 13.26
CA TYR A 155 -6.70 -1.47 13.26
C TYR A 155 -7.91 -1.12 14.14
N LEU A 156 -7.68 -0.62 15.37
CA LEU A 156 -8.77 -0.16 16.25
C LEU A 156 -9.55 1.01 15.60
N GLY A 157 -8.83 1.95 14.98
CA GLY A 157 -9.45 3.02 14.20
C GLY A 157 -10.31 2.50 13.04
N GLN A 158 -9.85 1.45 12.36
CA GLN A 158 -10.60 0.83 11.26
C GLN A 158 -11.88 0.16 11.75
N LEU A 159 -11.86 -0.49 12.91
CA LEU A 159 -13.06 -1.08 13.53
C LEU A 159 -14.09 0.02 13.86
N TYR A 160 -13.64 1.11 14.50
CA TYR A 160 -14.50 2.23 14.85
C TYR A 160 -15.10 2.94 13.62
N ILE A 161 -14.29 3.19 12.59
CA ILE A 161 -14.79 3.80 11.35
C ILE A 161 -15.77 2.87 10.62
N SER A 162 -15.59 1.56 10.73
CA SER A 162 -16.49 0.60 10.09
C SER A 162 -17.86 0.56 10.75
N SER A 163 -17.96 0.76 12.07
CA SER A 163 -19.26 0.89 12.74
C SER A 163 -19.96 2.20 12.40
N ILE A 164 -19.24 3.27 12.13
CA ILE A 164 -19.84 4.54 11.64
C ILE A 164 -20.32 4.38 10.19
N TYR A 165 -19.55 3.70 9.34
CA TYR A 165 -19.88 3.53 7.93
C TYR A 165 -21.25 2.87 7.72
N THR A 166 -21.58 1.84 8.49
CA THR A 166 -22.87 1.12 8.37
C THR A 166 -24.07 1.98 8.75
N VAL A 167 -23.90 2.98 9.61
CA VAL A 167 -24.96 3.91 10.01
C VAL A 167 -25.26 4.93 8.91
N TYR A 168 -24.25 5.32 8.13
CA TYR A 168 -24.33 6.41 7.14
C TYR A 168 -24.20 5.93 5.69
N GLU A 169 -24.43 4.64 5.42
CA GLU A 169 -24.21 4.03 4.10
C GLU A 169 -25.00 4.72 2.98
N SER A 170 -26.15 5.31 3.31
CA SER A 170 -27.00 6.04 2.36
C SER A 170 -26.45 7.40 1.92
N SER A 171 -25.48 7.98 2.65
CA SER A 171 -24.92 9.29 2.36
C SER A 171 -23.60 9.17 1.59
N LEU A 172 -23.60 9.55 0.31
CA LEU A 172 -22.41 9.56 -0.54
C LEU A 172 -21.29 10.42 0.04
N LEU A 173 -21.61 11.60 0.57
CA LEU A 173 -20.61 12.52 1.11
C LEU A 173 -19.94 11.94 2.36
N ILE A 174 -20.73 11.41 3.30
CA ILE A 174 -20.21 10.86 4.55
C ILE A 174 -19.38 9.60 4.28
N THR A 175 -19.89 8.69 3.43
CA THR A 175 -19.16 7.47 3.05
C THR A 175 -17.85 7.77 2.33
N THR A 176 -17.81 8.81 1.47
CA THR A 176 -16.59 9.27 0.81
C THR A 176 -15.57 9.80 1.80
N LEU A 177 -15.98 10.63 2.77
CA LEU A 177 -15.09 11.12 3.83
C LEU A 177 -14.54 9.98 4.70
N ILE A 178 -15.40 9.02 5.07
CA ILE A 178 -15.00 7.83 5.80
C ILE A 178 -13.95 7.03 5.00
N ASN A 179 -14.20 6.78 3.72
CA ASN A 179 -13.28 6.05 2.86
C ASN A 179 -11.94 6.79 2.70
N PHE A 180 -11.95 8.12 2.63
CA PHE A 180 -10.73 8.92 2.64
C PHE A 180 -9.92 8.70 3.93
N VAL A 181 -10.55 8.66 5.10
CA VAL A 181 -9.84 8.35 6.35
C VAL A 181 -9.29 6.91 6.35
N ARG A 182 -10.03 5.94 5.81
CA ARG A 182 -9.57 4.55 5.67
C ARG A 182 -8.28 4.43 4.85
N VAL A 183 -8.04 5.32 3.87
CA VAL A 183 -6.77 5.36 3.12
C VAL A 183 -5.59 5.53 4.07
N PHE A 184 -5.67 6.49 5.00
CA PHE A 184 -4.60 6.76 5.94
C PHE A 184 -4.45 5.66 6.99
N LEU A 185 -5.55 5.05 7.44
CA LEU A 185 -5.50 3.89 8.35
C LEU A 185 -4.81 2.69 7.69
N ARG A 186 -5.16 2.37 6.45
CA ARG A 186 -4.49 1.30 5.67
C ARG A 186 -3.00 1.62 5.48
N ALA A 187 -2.67 2.86 5.14
CA ALA A 187 -1.28 3.30 5.00
C ALA A 187 -0.51 3.19 6.33
N ALA A 188 -1.13 3.48 7.47
CA ALA A 188 -0.51 3.34 8.79
C ALA A 188 -0.19 1.87 9.12
N ILE A 189 -1.11 0.95 8.84
CA ILE A 189 -0.86 -0.50 8.98
C ILE A 189 0.27 -0.94 8.04
N ALA A 190 0.21 -0.54 6.78
CA ALA A 190 1.24 -0.84 5.78
C ALA A 190 2.63 -0.31 6.21
N MET A 191 2.67 0.88 6.82
CA MET A 191 3.90 1.50 7.31
C MET A 191 4.57 0.68 8.42
N SER A 192 3.78 -0.01 9.25
CA SER A 192 4.33 -0.96 10.22
C SER A 192 5.11 -2.08 9.55
N PHE A 193 4.57 -2.67 8.47
CA PHE A 193 5.29 -3.70 7.70
C PHE A 193 6.56 -3.16 7.03
N VAL A 194 6.49 -1.97 6.41
CA VAL A 194 7.64 -1.28 5.83
C VAL A 194 8.73 -1.05 6.89
N GLY A 195 8.35 -0.53 8.05
CA GLY A 195 9.30 -0.20 9.11
C GLY A 195 9.92 -1.42 9.77
N ILE A 196 9.14 -2.45 10.08
CA ILE A 196 9.64 -3.73 10.61
C ILE A 196 10.66 -4.32 9.63
N ALA A 197 10.32 -4.37 8.34
CA ALA A 197 11.21 -4.91 7.33
C ALA A 197 12.50 -4.11 7.18
N TYR A 198 12.42 -2.77 7.16
CA TYR A 198 13.58 -1.90 7.13
C TYR A 198 14.52 -2.14 8.32
N TYR A 199 13.99 -2.11 9.54
CA TYR A 199 14.82 -2.23 10.74
C TYR A 199 15.42 -3.62 10.90
N SER A 200 14.66 -4.67 10.60
CA SER A 200 15.16 -6.04 10.57
C SER A 200 16.29 -6.17 9.56
N PHE A 201 16.07 -5.72 8.31
CA PHE A 201 17.09 -5.79 7.25
C PHE A 201 18.34 -4.95 7.58
N PHE A 202 18.16 -3.78 8.20
CA PHE A 202 19.27 -2.96 8.68
C PHE A 202 20.11 -3.70 9.73
N LEU A 203 19.47 -4.39 10.68
CA LEU A 203 20.18 -5.16 11.71
C LEU A 203 20.93 -6.35 11.10
N PHE A 204 20.31 -7.08 10.16
CA PHE A 204 20.99 -8.14 9.42
C PHE A 204 22.23 -7.61 8.69
N LYS A 205 22.10 -6.52 7.92
CA LYS A 205 23.23 -5.89 7.21
C LYS A 205 24.34 -5.39 8.15
N LYS A 206 24.00 -4.96 9.37
CA LYS A 206 24.98 -4.51 10.36
C LYS A 206 25.76 -5.67 11.00
N ASN A 207 25.08 -6.79 11.24
CA ASN A 207 25.67 -7.96 11.90
C ASN A 207 26.44 -8.86 10.92
N GLU A 208 26.14 -8.77 9.62
CA GLU A 208 26.84 -9.50 8.58
C GLU A 208 28.01 -8.71 7.99
N THR A 209 29.25 -9.18 8.24
CA THR A 209 30.40 -9.00 7.34
C THR A 209 30.21 -9.80 6.03
N PHE A 210 29.01 -9.79 5.42
CA PHE A 210 28.66 -10.69 4.33
C PHE A 210 28.60 -9.91 3.00
N SER A 211 29.51 -10.29 2.09
CA SER A 211 29.69 -9.70 0.77
C SER A 211 28.60 -10.18 -0.19
N TRP A 212 27.63 -9.33 -0.49
CA TRP A 212 26.58 -9.55 -1.51
C TRP A 212 27.09 -9.54 -2.97
N LYS A 213 28.40 -9.77 -3.18
CA LYS A 213 28.97 -9.78 -4.53
C LYS A 213 28.60 -11.04 -5.33
N GLU A 214 28.16 -12.12 -4.69
CA GLU A 214 28.02 -13.44 -5.34
C GLU A 214 26.59 -14.01 -5.44
N LEU A 215 25.56 -13.19 -5.21
CA LEU A 215 24.16 -13.49 -5.59
C LEU A 215 23.61 -12.37 -6.48
#